data_AF-A0A2I0GLP4-F1
#
_entry.id   AF-A0A2I0GLP4-F1
#
_cell.length_a   1.000
_cell.length_b   1.000
_cell.length_c   1.000
_cell.angle_alpha   90.00
_cell.angle_beta   90.00
_cell.angle_gamma   90.00
#
_symmetry.space_group_name_H-M   'P 1'
#
loop_
_entity.id
_entity.type
_entity.pdbx_description
1 polymer ?
#
loop_
_entity_poly.entity_id
_entity_poly.type
_entity_poly.pdbx_seq_one_letter_code
_entity_poly.pdbx_strand_id
1 'polypeptide(L)'
;MTTLTYQFEQKRLDNFKWSGSSKLSGITALANDEKDRVRKQPLFYLETVSVNSYEDDIYFVNNTNEMLRWVAPFKPYRNIEETRAKLGDTSDENLRKVTLYSDDMDRLYTNVLPNQGVRIGSTHIMYDSDAMMQWFIHVPYKGPDMHYAIWRFNVVEKGGIRGTYPLLWDDFSKPSHMVSCDCLSERADMPIEASIYEERCAMLDRLIGSFGISNAIFILAINDVLYRYGVGWSAPYSESDIQAQDIAMKLTAQKPENVGVVKAIVQAVYDFWFNEGFSKNISMLACEELLSLYQAQVASQKPV
;
A
#
# COMPACT_ATOMS: atom_id res chain seq x y z
N MET A 1 7.60 35.38 -2.83
CA MET A 1 7.19 34.09 -2.25
C MET A 1 8.44 33.22 -2.17
N THR A 2 8.94 32.97 -0.96
CA THR A 2 9.99 31.98 -0.72
C THR A 2 9.32 30.62 -0.58
N THR A 3 9.55 29.73 -1.55
CA THR A 3 9.14 28.34 -1.48
C THR A 3 9.98 27.67 -0.40
N LEU A 4 9.43 27.51 0.81
CA LEU A 4 10.03 26.65 1.84
C LEU A 4 9.87 25.21 1.36
N THR A 5 10.90 24.66 0.72
CA THR A 5 11.04 23.21 0.54
C THR A 5 11.31 22.61 1.91
N TYR A 6 10.25 22.15 2.58
CA TYR A 6 10.37 21.39 3.81
C TYR A 6 10.92 20.01 3.44
N GLN A 7 12.19 19.77 3.72
CA GLN A 7 12.78 18.44 3.55
C GLN A 7 12.30 17.55 4.71
N PHE A 8 11.53 16.53 4.39
CA PHE A 8 11.17 15.50 5.36
C PHE A 8 12.44 14.70 5.69
N GLU A 9 12.83 14.72 6.97
CA GLU A 9 13.92 13.89 7.46
C GLU A 9 13.34 12.65 8.14
N GLN A 10 13.73 11.47 7.64
CA GLN A 10 13.38 10.21 8.28
C GLN A 10 13.99 10.15 9.69
N LYS A 11 13.14 10.08 10.71
CA LYS A 11 13.57 9.98 12.11
C LYS A 11 12.94 8.77 12.79
N ARG A 12 13.75 8.09 13.60
CA ARG A 12 13.35 6.95 14.42
C ARG A 12 13.67 7.23 15.88
N LEU A 13 12.80 6.77 16.75
CA LEU A 13 13.02 6.79 18.19
C LEU A 13 12.73 5.40 18.73
N ASP A 14 13.65 4.88 19.54
CA ASP A 14 13.54 3.56 20.14
C ASP A 14 12.93 3.62 21.54
N ASN A 15 12.52 2.47 22.04
CA ASN A 15 12.10 2.26 23.43
C ASN A 15 10.89 3.09 23.87
N PHE A 16 9.95 3.35 22.97
CA PHE A 16 8.65 3.87 23.39
C PHE A 16 8.00 2.87 24.36
N LYS A 17 7.35 3.40 25.41
CA LYS A 17 6.62 2.59 26.38
C LYS A 17 5.20 3.10 26.47
N TRP A 18 4.24 2.22 26.18
CA TRP A 18 2.84 2.50 26.43
C TRP A 18 2.62 2.77 27.92
N SER A 19 2.18 3.99 28.25
CA SER A 19 2.01 4.45 29.63
C SER A 19 0.68 4.03 30.28
N GLY A 20 -0.20 3.35 29.54
CA GLY A 20 -1.52 2.93 30.03
C GLY A 20 -2.57 4.04 30.10
N SER A 21 -2.24 5.26 29.68
CA SER A 21 -3.16 6.41 29.66
C SER A 21 -3.25 7.01 28.26
N SER A 22 -4.42 6.86 27.62
CA SER A 22 -4.74 7.58 26.37
C SER A 22 -5.26 8.97 26.75
N LYS A 23 -4.43 10.01 26.64
CA LYS A 23 -4.87 11.40 26.84
C LYS A 23 -5.49 11.96 25.56
N LEU A 24 -6.60 11.37 25.10
CA LEU A 24 -7.41 12.01 24.07
C LEU A 24 -8.08 13.23 24.70
N SER A 25 -7.66 14.43 24.31
CA SER A 25 -8.30 15.67 24.74
C SER A 25 -9.71 15.75 24.16
N GLY A 26 -10.73 15.65 25.00
CA GLY A 26 -12.14 15.90 24.60
C GLY A 26 -13.14 14.81 24.94
N ILE A 27 -12.70 13.62 25.39
CA ILE A 27 -13.61 12.58 25.87
C ILE A 27 -13.41 12.44 27.38
N THR A 28 -14.27 13.10 28.15
CA THR A 28 -14.37 12.85 29.59
C THR A 28 -14.75 11.39 29.76
N ALA A 29 -13.81 10.55 30.19
CA ALA A 29 -14.12 9.19 30.58
C ALA A 29 -15.19 9.26 31.69
N LEU A 30 -16.36 8.67 31.44
CA LEU A 30 -17.41 8.59 32.45
C LEU A 30 -16.87 7.74 33.60
N ALA A 31 -16.93 8.24 34.83
CA ALA A 31 -16.31 7.65 36.02
C ALA A 31 -16.76 6.20 36.36
N ASN A 32 -17.78 5.68 35.69
CA ASN A 32 -18.24 4.29 35.82
C ASN A 32 -17.59 3.31 34.83
N ASP A 33 -16.82 3.80 33.85
CA ASP A 33 -16.15 2.96 32.84
C ASP A 33 -14.84 2.31 33.33
N GLU A 34 -14.34 2.65 34.52
CA GLU A 34 -13.00 2.27 34.97
C GLU A 34 -12.92 0.95 35.76
N LYS A 35 -14.03 0.41 36.28
CA LYS A 35 -13.98 -0.73 37.22
C LYS A 35 -13.80 -2.11 36.60
N ASP A 36 -14.26 -2.31 35.36
CA ASP A 36 -14.24 -3.64 34.70
C ASP A 36 -13.66 -3.62 33.27
N ARG A 37 -13.05 -2.51 32.84
CA ARG A 37 -12.34 -2.48 31.54
C ARG A 37 -11.04 -3.27 31.65
N VAL A 38 -11.00 -4.44 30.99
CA VAL A 38 -9.73 -4.98 30.49
C VAL A 38 -9.07 -3.83 29.74
N ARG A 39 -7.96 -3.31 30.28
CA ARG A 39 -7.23 -2.20 29.67
C ARG A 39 -6.61 -2.73 28.38
N LYS A 40 -7.31 -2.53 27.26
CA LYS A 40 -6.81 -2.86 25.92
C LYS A 40 -5.49 -2.15 25.71
N GLN A 41 -4.49 -2.88 25.24
CA GLN A 41 -3.23 -2.30 24.79
C GLN A 41 -3.33 -2.03 23.29
N PRO A 42 -2.86 -0.87 22.80
CA PRO A 42 -2.81 -0.66 21.37
C PRO A 42 -1.74 -1.55 20.75
N LEU A 43 -2.01 -2.17 19.60
CA LEU A 43 -0.96 -2.74 18.74
C LEU A 43 -0.13 -1.63 18.11
N PHE A 44 -0.82 -0.56 17.69
CA PHE A 44 -0.22 0.61 17.06
C PHE A 44 -0.83 1.87 17.65
N TYR A 45 -0.02 2.91 17.81
CA TYR A 45 -0.48 4.22 18.27
C TYR A 45 0.39 5.33 17.70
N LEU A 46 -0.10 6.57 17.77
CA LEU A 46 0.67 7.76 17.46
C LEU A 46 1.12 8.42 18.77
N GLU A 47 2.35 8.91 18.80
CA GLU A 47 2.92 9.64 19.92
C GLU A 47 3.40 11.00 19.45
N THR A 48 3.03 12.03 20.20
CA THR A 48 3.46 13.40 19.94
C THR A 48 4.72 13.70 20.75
N VAL A 49 5.80 14.09 20.09
CA VAL A 49 7.07 14.45 20.72
C VAL A 49 7.37 15.91 20.42
N SER A 50 7.37 16.75 21.45
CA SER A 50 7.68 18.17 21.30
C SER A 50 9.13 18.37 20.88
N VAL A 51 9.31 19.04 19.75
CA VAL A 51 10.63 19.43 19.23
C VAL A 51 11.06 20.75 19.85
N ASN A 52 10.14 21.71 19.92
CA ASN A 52 10.33 23.01 20.55
C ASN A 52 8.96 23.60 20.98
N SER A 53 8.92 24.87 21.37
CA SER A 53 7.69 25.54 21.86
C SER A 53 6.61 25.77 20.80
N TYR A 54 6.90 25.51 19.52
CA TYR A 54 6.01 25.77 18.38
C TYR A 54 5.80 24.56 17.48
N GLU A 55 6.60 23.51 17.64
CA GLU A 55 6.61 22.34 16.75
C GLU A 55 6.58 21.04 17.54
N ASP A 56 5.64 20.20 17.17
CA ASP A 56 5.51 18.82 17.64
C ASP A 56 5.71 17.87 16.45
N ASP A 57 6.52 16.84 16.65
CA ASP A 57 6.64 15.72 15.72
C ASP A 57 5.65 14.62 16.11
N ILE A 58 5.07 13.98 15.10
CA ILE A 58 4.18 12.83 15.31
C ILE A 58 4.91 11.56 14.90
N TYR A 59 4.96 10.59 15.80
CA TYR A 59 5.57 9.29 15.57
C TYR A 59 4.50 8.20 15.51
N PHE A 60 4.54 7.35 14.48
CA PHE A 60 3.86 6.06 14.49
C PHE A 60 4.68 5.08 15.32
N VAL A 61 4.08 4.46 16.33
CA VAL A 61 4.76 3.52 17.22
C VAL A 61 4.25 2.10 16.99
N ASN A 62 5.20 1.20 16.73
CA ASN A 62 4.98 -0.25 16.72
C ASN A 62 4.99 -0.79 18.15
N ASN A 63 3.83 -0.96 18.78
CA ASN A 63 3.73 -1.48 20.15
C ASN A 63 3.63 -3.02 20.20
N THR A 64 3.93 -3.70 19.08
CA THR A 64 3.89 -5.16 18.99
C THR A 64 5.26 -5.76 19.31
N ASN A 65 5.30 -7.09 19.48
CA ASN A 65 6.55 -7.84 19.61
C ASN A 65 7.16 -8.24 18.26
N GLU A 66 6.56 -7.81 17.15
CA GLU A 66 6.97 -8.18 15.80
C GLU A 66 7.62 -6.99 15.08
N MET A 67 8.55 -7.27 14.17
CA MET A 67 9.09 -6.25 13.26
C MET A 67 8.11 -6.03 12.11
N LEU A 68 7.74 -4.78 11.86
CA LEU A 68 6.95 -4.42 10.69
C LEU A 68 7.89 -4.25 9.49
N ARG A 69 7.55 -4.89 8.37
CA ARG A 69 8.38 -4.84 7.15
C ARG A 69 8.58 -3.42 6.64
N TRP A 70 7.51 -2.63 6.69
CA TRP A 70 7.55 -1.21 6.37
C TRP A 70 6.46 -0.44 7.12
N VAL A 71 6.48 0.88 7.06
CA VAL A 71 5.42 1.81 7.46
C VAL A 71 5.44 2.97 6.47
N ALA A 72 4.30 3.26 5.84
CA ALA A 72 4.17 4.36 4.90
C ALA A 72 3.21 5.43 5.46
N PRO A 73 3.66 6.66 5.72
CA PRO A 73 2.82 7.79 6.15
C PRO A 73 2.11 8.50 4.98
N PHE A 74 1.88 7.76 3.91
CA PHE A 74 1.21 8.20 2.69
C PHE A 74 0.37 7.05 2.18
N LYS A 75 -0.37 7.26 1.09
CA LYS A 75 -0.99 6.17 0.35
C LYS A 75 0.06 5.63 -0.63
N PRO A 76 0.69 4.47 -0.38
CA PRO A 76 1.75 3.92 -1.25
C PRO A 76 1.29 3.56 -2.67
N TYR A 77 0.03 3.83 -3.04
CA TYR A 77 -0.54 3.48 -4.33
C TYR A 77 -1.55 4.51 -4.80
N ARG A 78 -1.35 5.01 -6.00
CA ARG A 78 -2.45 5.34 -6.92
C ARG A 78 -2.90 4.01 -7.53
N ASN A 79 -4.16 3.63 -7.35
CA ASN A 79 -4.61 2.22 -7.41
C ASN A 79 -4.43 1.56 -8.80
N ILE A 80 -4.54 0.22 -8.86
CA ILE A 80 -4.61 -0.51 -10.14
C ILE A 80 -5.81 -0.07 -10.99
N GLU A 81 -6.88 0.48 -10.39
CA GLU A 81 -8.01 1.03 -11.14
C GLU A 81 -7.63 2.32 -11.89
N GLU A 82 -6.74 3.15 -11.35
CA GLU A 82 -6.18 4.34 -11.98
C GLU A 82 -5.23 3.91 -13.09
N THR A 83 -4.42 2.88 -12.87
CA THR A 83 -3.62 2.26 -13.93
C THR A 83 -4.53 1.72 -15.04
N ARG A 84 -5.60 0.99 -14.69
CA ARG A 84 -6.59 0.42 -15.63
C ARG A 84 -7.31 1.51 -16.42
N ALA A 85 -7.75 2.58 -15.75
CA ALA A 85 -8.45 3.70 -16.36
C ALA A 85 -7.56 4.51 -17.32
N LYS A 86 -6.23 4.38 -17.19
CA LYS A 86 -5.24 5.10 -18.00
C LYS A 86 -4.42 4.17 -18.89
N LEU A 87 -4.83 2.91 -19.07
CA LEU A 87 -4.21 2.04 -20.06
C LEU A 87 -4.34 2.69 -21.44
N GLY A 88 -3.21 2.82 -22.14
CA GLY A 88 -3.09 3.53 -23.42
C GLY A 88 -2.85 5.03 -23.35
N ASP A 89 -2.98 5.67 -22.18
CA ASP A 89 -2.50 7.04 -21.97
C ASP A 89 -0.98 7.03 -21.92
N THR A 90 -0.34 7.62 -22.93
CA THR A 90 1.12 7.70 -23.06
C THR A 90 1.70 9.04 -22.63
N SER A 91 0.90 9.89 -21.99
CA SER A 91 1.37 11.18 -21.47
C SER A 91 2.48 10.98 -20.43
N ASP A 92 3.40 11.94 -20.36
CA ASP A 92 4.43 11.99 -19.32
C ASP A 92 3.83 11.99 -17.91
N GLU A 93 2.63 12.56 -17.76
CA GLU A 93 1.89 12.54 -16.50
C GLU A 93 1.47 11.12 -16.10
N ASN A 94 0.95 10.33 -17.04
CA ASN A 94 0.59 8.95 -16.76
C ASN A 94 1.84 8.09 -16.53
N LEU A 95 2.90 8.28 -17.33
CA LEU A 95 4.16 7.59 -17.14
C LEU A 95 4.72 7.83 -15.73
N ARG A 96 4.74 9.10 -15.29
CA ARG A 96 5.10 9.46 -13.91
C ARG A 96 4.23 8.74 -12.88
N LYS A 97 2.91 8.70 -13.09
CA LYS A 97 1.98 8.01 -12.17
C LYS A 97 2.21 6.49 -12.10
N VAL A 98 2.55 5.84 -13.21
CA VAL A 98 2.82 4.39 -13.22
C VAL A 98 4.19 4.08 -12.62
N THR A 99 5.17 4.98 -12.77
CA THR A 99 6.48 4.87 -12.12
C THR A 99 6.46 5.25 -10.64
N LEU A 100 5.47 6.01 -10.15
CA LEU A 100 5.46 6.53 -8.77
C LEU A 100 4.34 5.87 -7.96
N TYR A 101 4.73 5.04 -6.99
CA TYR A 101 3.84 4.48 -5.97
C TYR A 101 3.16 5.60 -5.17
N SER A 102 3.98 6.58 -4.80
CA SER A 102 3.65 7.93 -4.36
C SER A 102 4.88 8.80 -4.62
N ASP A 103 4.71 10.12 -4.70
CA ASP A 103 5.84 11.08 -4.71
C ASP A 103 6.63 11.05 -3.38
N ASP A 104 6.13 10.33 -2.37
CA ASP A 104 6.61 10.28 -0.98
C ASP A 104 7.40 9.01 -0.61
N MET A 105 7.90 8.23 -1.58
CA MET A 105 8.63 6.98 -1.28
C MET A 105 9.89 7.19 -0.43
N ASP A 106 10.49 8.39 -0.48
CA ASP A 106 11.55 8.85 0.43
C ASP A 106 11.11 8.92 1.89
N ARG A 107 9.79 8.88 2.18
CA ARG A 107 9.20 8.85 3.53
C ARG A 107 8.86 7.45 4.03
N LEU A 108 9.15 6.41 3.24
CA LEU A 108 8.90 5.01 3.62
C LEU A 108 9.91 4.54 4.67
N TYR A 109 9.42 4.04 5.80
CA TYR A 109 10.27 3.36 6.78
C TYR A 109 10.24 1.86 6.55
N THR A 110 11.39 1.21 6.43
CA THR A 110 11.51 -0.26 6.40
C THR A 110 11.97 -0.82 7.74
N ASN A 111 11.68 -2.09 8.03
CA ASN A 111 12.17 -2.80 9.22
C ASN A 111 11.92 -2.03 10.53
N VAL A 112 10.67 -1.68 10.82
CA VAL A 112 10.31 -0.96 12.04
C VAL A 112 10.24 -1.94 13.20
N LEU A 113 11.15 -1.80 14.15
CA LEU A 113 11.33 -2.75 15.25
C LEU A 113 10.21 -2.65 16.31
N PRO A 114 10.04 -3.68 17.16
CA PRO A 114 9.22 -3.60 18.37
C PRO A 114 9.55 -2.36 19.22
N ASN A 115 8.52 -1.64 19.67
CA ASN A 115 8.60 -0.41 20.46
C ASN A 115 9.39 0.74 19.80
N GLN A 116 9.60 0.66 18.49
CA GLN A 116 10.19 1.74 17.72
C GLN A 116 9.09 2.65 17.16
N GLY A 117 9.31 3.96 17.29
CA GLY A 117 8.51 4.98 16.64
C GLY A 117 9.21 5.53 15.40
N VAL A 118 8.44 5.76 14.33
CA VAL A 118 8.90 6.41 13.10
C VAL A 118 8.15 7.70 12.88
N ARG A 119 8.86 8.79 12.55
CA ARG A 119 8.25 10.11 12.37
C ARG A 119 7.36 10.10 11.12
N ILE A 120 6.08 10.41 11.27
CA ILE A 120 5.10 10.44 10.17
C ILE A 120 4.56 11.85 9.88
N GLY A 121 5.01 12.84 10.65
CA GLY A 121 4.59 14.22 10.44
C GLY A 121 5.53 15.20 11.11
N SER A 122 5.83 16.25 10.35
CA SER A 122 6.35 17.54 10.80
C SER A 122 5.33 18.55 10.32
N THR A 123 4.53 19.09 11.21
CA THR A 123 3.29 19.80 10.87
C THR A 123 3.50 20.96 9.88
N HIS A 124 2.68 21.02 8.82
CA HIS A 124 1.86 22.17 8.36
C HIS A 124 1.07 21.73 7.11
N ILE A 125 -0.04 21.02 7.30
CA ILE A 125 -1.10 20.93 6.27
C ILE A 125 -2.37 21.47 6.93
N MET A 126 -2.63 22.75 6.71
CA MET A 126 -3.88 23.41 7.10
C MET A 126 -4.83 23.30 5.91
N TYR A 127 -5.94 22.58 6.08
CA TYR A 127 -7.11 22.86 5.23
C TYR A 127 -7.71 24.18 5.69
N ASP A 128 -7.87 25.09 4.73
CA ASP A 128 -8.34 26.47 4.92
C ASP A 128 -9.66 26.48 5.74
N SER A 129 -9.71 27.39 6.72
CA SER A 129 -10.75 27.65 7.75
C SER A 129 -10.73 26.89 9.09
N ASP A 130 -10.47 25.58 9.16
CA ASP A 130 -10.81 24.78 10.38
C ASP A 130 -9.64 24.11 11.12
N ALA A 131 -8.40 24.22 10.61
CA ALA A 131 -7.20 23.61 11.19
C ALA A 131 -7.30 22.09 11.43
N MET A 132 -8.06 21.40 10.57
CA MET A 132 -8.09 19.93 10.54
C MET A 132 -6.86 19.38 9.82
N MET A 133 -6.26 18.34 10.40
CA MET A 133 -5.15 17.61 9.82
C MET A 133 -5.56 16.17 9.55
N GLN A 134 -5.15 15.64 8.40
CA GLN A 134 -5.45 14.28 7.97
C GLN A 134 -4.16 13.52 7.67
N TRP A 135 -4.05 12.29 8.18
CA TRP A 135 -2.92 11.39 7.95
C TRP A 135 -3.41 10.04 7.43
N PHE A 136 -2.73 9.55 6.39
CA PHE A 136 -2.89 8.19 5.88
C PHE A 136 -1.69 7.35 6.31
N ILE A 137 -1.93 6.26 7.01
CA ILE A 137 -0.85 5.41 7.52
C ILE A 137 -1.13 3.97 7.08
N HIS A 138 -0.18 3.40 6.35
CA HIS A 138 -0.26 2.03 5.86
C HIS A 138 0.80 1.19 6.54
N VAL A 139 0.38 0.06 7.09
CA VAL A 139 1.21 -0.80 7.92
C VAL A 139 1.04 -2.27 7.52
N PRO A 140 2.06 -2.92 6.96
CA PRO A 140 2.11 -4.37 6.83
C PRO A 140 2.13 -5.03 8.21
N TYR A 141 1.24 -5.98 8.41
CA TYR A 141 1.16 -6.79 9.60
C TYR A 141 0.97 -8.26 9.24
N LYS A 142 1.62 -9.15 9.98
CA LYS A 142 1.48 -10.59 9.78
C LYS A 142 1.19 -11.25 11.12
N GLY A 143 -0.09 -11.34 11.47
CA GLY A 143 -0.50 -12.10 12.65
C GLY A 143 -0.22 -13.61 12.51
N PRO A 144 -0.26 -14.37 13.62
CA PRO A 144 0.01 -15.81 13.65
C PRO A 144 -0.80 -16.62 12.63
N ASP A 145 -2.04 -16.20 12.36
CA ASP A 145 -2.99 -16.89 11.47
C ASP A 145 -3.24 -16.13 10.15
N MET A 146 -2.49 -15.06 9.84
CA MET A 146 -2.65 -14.28 8.61
C MET A 146 -1.45 -14.45 7.68
N HIS A 147 -1.71 -14.74 6.40
CA HIS A 147 -0.64 -14.92 5.41
C HIS A 147 0.21 -13.65 5.23
N TYR A 148 -0.42 -12.48 5.27
CA TYR A 148 0.13 -11.11 5.36
C TYR A 148 -1.07 -10.16 5.14
N ALA A 149 -1.19 -9.06 5.88
CA ALA A 149 -2.26 -8.08 5.70
C ALA A 149 -1.69 -6.67 5.80
N ILE A 150 -2.39 -5.69 5.22
CA ILE A 150 -2.01 -4.28 5.34
C ILE A 150 -3.13 -3.52 6.05
N TRP A 151 -2.81 -3.00 7.22
CA TRP A 151 -3.68 -2.08 7.93
C TRP A 151 -3.58 -0.69 7.34
N ARG A 152 -4.74 -0.07 7.13
CA ARG A 152 -4.88 1.31 6.65
C ARG A 152 -5.58 2.14 7.71
N PHE A 153 -4.91 3.19 8.15
CA PHE A 153 -5.46 4.14 9.10
C PHE A 153 -5.68 5.47 8.41
N ASN A 154 -6.86 6.04 8.61
CA ASN A 154 -7.18 7.41 8.27
C ASN A 154 -7.45 8.17 9.57
N VAL A 155 -6.50 9.02 9.95
CA VAL A 155 -6.61 9.84 11.16
C VAL A 155 -6.97 11.25 10.74
N VAL A 156 -8.01 11.80 11.35
CA VAL A 156 -8.44 13.18 11.12
C VAL A 156 -8.65 13.84 12.47
N GLU A 157 -7.87 14.88 12.78
CA GLU A 157 -7.91 15.53 14.09
C GLU A 157 -7.88 17.06 13.95
N LYS A 158 -8.62 17.75 14.82
CA LYS A 158 -8.65 19.21 14.83
C LYS A 158 -7.52 19.75 15.72
N GLY A 159 -6.68 20.62 15.17
CA GLY A 159 -5.57 21.23 15.93
C GLY A 159 -4.40 20.28 16.20
N GLY A 160 -4.32 19.17 15.46
CA GLY A 160 -3.22 18.21 15.54
C GLY A 160 -3.45 17.09 16.56
N ILE A 161 -2.66 16.03 16.46
CA ILE A 161 -2.63 14.95 17.45
C ILE A 161 -1.87 15.45 18.68
N ARG A 162 -2.42 15.22 19.87
CA ARG A 162 -1.77 15.57 21.13
C ARG A 162 -1.60 14.34 22.02
N GLY A 163 -0.38 14.14 22.50
CA GLY A 163 -0.03 12.99 23.33
C GLY A 163 -0.20 11.68 22.57
N THR A 164 -0.71 10.67 23.27
CA THR A 164 -0.84 9.31 22.74
C THR A 164 -2.22 9.06 22.11
N TYR A 165 -2.23 8.58 20.86
CA TYR A 165 -3.42 8.37 20.04
C TYR A 165 -3.48 6.93 19.52
N PRO A 166 -4.29 6.04 20.13
CA PRO A 166 -4.39 4.64 19.71
C PRO A 166 -4.90 4.49 18.27
N LEU A 167 -4.28 3.62 17.48
CA LEU A 167 -4.71 3.33 16.10
C LEU A 167 -5.50 2.02 16.00
N LEU A 168 -5.06 0.99 16.72
CA LEU A 168 -5.61 -0.36 16.69
C LEU A 168 -5.39 -1.03 18.04
N TRP A 169 -6.42 -1.69 18.59
CA TRP A 169 -6.30 -2.44 19.84
C TRP A 169 -5.71 -3.84 19.63
N ASP A 170 -5.22 -4.44 20.70
CA ASP A 170 -4.67 -5.81 20.79
C ASP A 170 -5.62 -6.91 20.30
N ASP A 171 -6.93 -6.69 20.36
CA ASP A 171 -7.96 -7.55 19.80
C ASP A 171 -8.34 -7.21 18.36
N PHE A 172 -7.53 -6.40 17.66
CA PHE A 172 -7.77 -5.87 16.31
C PHE A 172 -9.04 -5.02 16.17
N SER A 173 -9.66 -4.62 17.29
CA SER A 173 -10.81 -3.72 17.23
C SER A 173 -10.38 -2.28 16.98
N LYS A 174 -11.20 -1.57 16.20
CA LYS A 174 -11.04 -0.15 15.88
C LYS A 174 -11.35 0.71 17.13
N PRO A 175 -10.47 1.64 17.53
CA PRO A 175 -10.78 2.64 18.56
C PRO A 175 -11.94 3.56 18.16
N SER A 176 -12.76 3.99 19.13
CA SER A 176 -13.98 4.79 18.87
C SER A 176 -13.73 6.15 18.23
N HIS A 177 -12.56 6.75 18.46
CA HIS A 177 -12.15 8.02 17.89
C HIS A 177 -11.62 7.92 16.45
N MET A 178 -11.31 6.71 15.98
CA MET A 178 -10.71 6.51 14.67
C MET A 178 -11.72 6.73 13.54
N VAL A 179 -11.36 7.44 12.47
CA VAL A 179 -12.25 7.63 11.31
C VAL A 179 -12.35 6.34 10.50
N SER A 180 -11.21 5.79 10.05
CA SER A 180 -11.17 4.46 9.42
C SER A 180 -9.95 3.65 9.84
N CYS A 181 -10.14 2.34 9.88
CA CYS A 181 -9.16 1.34 10.28
C CYS A 181 -9.49 0.06 9.52
N ASP A 182 -8.92 -0.07 8.33
CA ASP A 182 -9.29 -1.11 7.38
C ASP A 182 -8.14 -2.11 7.23
N CYS A 183 -8.44 -3.41 7.35
CA CYS A 183 -7.48 -4.47 7.10
C CYS A 183 -7.63 -4.99 5.67
N LEU A 184 -6.58 -4.83 4.86
CA LEU A 184 -6.49 -5.44 3.54
C LEU A 184 -5.84 -6.81 3.64
N SER A 185 -6.65 -7.85 3.60
CA SER A 185 -6.21 -9.26 3.60
C SER A 185 -6.46 -9.97 2.27
N GLU A 186 -7.30 -9.41 1.40
CA GLU A 186 -7.60 -9.98 0.08
C GLU A 186 -6.53 -9.58 -0.94
N ARG A 187 -6.03 -10.55 -1.71
CA ARG A 187 -4.95 -10.32 -2.69
C ARG A 187 -5.33 -9.31 -3.78
N ALA A 188 -6.62 -9.22 -4.12
CA ALA A 188 -7.16 -8.24 -5.06
C ALA A 188 -6.94 -6.79 -4.61
N ASP A 189 -7.12 -6.57 -3.30
CA ASP A 189 -7.04 -5.26 -2.67
C ASP A 189 -5.65 -4.97 -2.12
N MET A 190 -4.83 -6.01 -1.95
CA MET A 190 -3.43 -5.84 -1.60
C MET A 190 -2.77 -5.00 -2.67
N PRO A 191 -2.02 -4.00 -2.25
CA PRO A 191 -1.22 -3.26 -3.19
C PRO A 191 0.19 -3.87 -3.34
N ILE A 192 0.92 -3.45 -4.38
CA ILE A 192 2.22 -4.03 -4.74
C ILE A 192 3.28 -3.63 -3.72
N GLU A 193 3.93 -4.50 -2.96
CA GLU A 193 4.78 -4.05 -1.83
C GLU A 193 5.79 -2.92 -2.18
N ALA A 194 5.94 -1.94 -1.27
CA ALA A 194 6.88 -0.83 -1.46
C ALA A 194 8.36 -1.30 -1.59
N SER A 195 8.67 -2.48 -1.06
CA SER A 195 9.98 -3.14 -1.15
C SER A 195 10.41 -3.48 -2.58
N ILE A 196 9.47 -3.66 -3.51
CA ILE A 196 9.75 -4.02 -4.90
C ILE A 196 9.66 -2.81 -5.85
N TYR A 197 9.58 -1.59 -5.31
CA TYR A 197 9.45 -0.36 -6.08
C TYR A 197 10.56 -0.19 -7.12
N GLU A 198 11.82 -0.24 -6.69
CA GLU A 198 13.00 -0.07 -7.54
C GLU A 198 13.05 -1.13 -8.65
N GLU A 199 12.78 -2.40 -8.29
CA GLU A 199 12.74 -3.52 -9.23
C GLU A 199 11.64 -3.33 -10.28
N ARG A 200 10.47 -2.85 -9.86
CA ARG A 200 9.34 -2.54 -10.74
C ARG A 200 9.63 -1.36 -11.68
N CYS A 201 10.27 -0.30 -11.20
CA CYS A 201 10.69 0.83 -12.03
C CYS A 201 11.71 0.41 -13.09
N ALA A 202 12.75 -0.33 -12.69
CA ALA A 202 13.75 -0.85 -13.62
C ALA A 202 13.13 -1.76 -14.69
N MET A 203 12.14 -2.58 -14.32
CA MET A 203 11.38 -3.39 -15.27
C MET A 203 10.63 -2.53 -16.28
N LEU A 204 9.92 -1.49 -15.82
CA LEU A 204 9.15 -0.60 -16.69
C LEU A 204 10.06 0.09 -17.72
N ASP A 205 11.21 0.63 -17.30
CA ASP A 205 12.16 1.29 -18.21
C ASP A 205 12.64 0.34 -19.31
N ARG A 206 12.97 -0.91 -18.93
CA ARG A 206 13.37 -1.94 -19.89
C ARG A 206 12.22 -2.30 -20.85
N LEU A 207 10.99 -2.43 -20.33
CA LEU A 207 9.82 -2.73 -21.16
C LEU A 207 9.51 -1.59 -22.14
N ILE A 208 9.66 -0.33 -21.72
CA ILE A 208 9.48 0.84 -22.59
C ILE A 208 10.45 0.78 -23.77
N GLY A 209 11.72 0.47 -23.50
CA GLY A 209 12.75 0.33 -24.54
C GLY A 209 12.42 -0.76 -25.58
N SER A 210 11.75 -1.84 -25.17
CA SER A 210 11.46 -3.00 -26.03
C SER A 210 10.09 -2.96 -26.73
N PHE A 211 9.05 -2.41 -26.07
CA PHE A 211 7.66 -2.55 -26.50
C PHE A 211 6.93 -1.21 -26.70
N GLY A 212 7.56 -0.09 -26.35
CA GLY A 212 6.93 1.23 -26.29
C GLY A 212 6.06 1.42 -25.05
N ILE A 213 5.74 2.68 -24.74
CA ILE A 213 5.14 3.09 -23.46
C ILE A 213 3.83 2.36 -23.17
N SER A 214 2.86 2.36 -24.10
CA SER A 214 1.54 1.76 -23.86
C SER A 214 1.63 0.26 -23.54
N ASN A 215 2.39 -0.50 -24.32
CA ASN A 215 2.54 -1.94 -24.09
C ASN A 215 3.35 -2.24 -22.82
N ALA A 216 4.35 -1.40 -22.51
CA ALA A 216 5.11 -1.54 -21.28
C ALA A 216 4.24 -1.39 -20.03
N ILE A 217 3.34 -0.40 -20.01
CA ILE A 217 2.37 -0.22 -18.91
C ILE A 217 1.42 -1.42 -18.82
N PHE A 218 0.95 -1.94 -19.95
CA PHE A 218 0.07 -3.12 -19.98
C PHE A 218 0.77 -4.38 -19.42
N ILE A 219 1.99 -4.66 -19.87
CA ILE A 219 2.79 -5.80 -19.38
C ILE A 219 3.10 -5.65 -17.89
N LEU A 220 3.47 -4.44 -17.44
CA LEU A 220 3.72 -4.16 -16.02
C LEU A 220 2.48 -4.44 -15.16
N ALA A 221 1.30 -4.02 -15.63
CA ALA A 221 0.04 -4.26 -14.93
C ALA A 221 -0.32 -5.75 -14.86
N ILE A 222 0.00 -6.54 -15.89
CA ILE A 222 -0.12 -8.00 -15.84
C ILE A 222 0.81 -8.57 -14.76
N ASN A 223 2.07 -8.14 -14.74
CA ASN A 223 3.04 -8.62 -13.75
C ASN A 223 2.61 -8.29 -12.31
N ASP A 224 2.05 -7.09 -12.11
CA ASP A 224 1.46 -6.66 -10.83
C ASP A 224 0.34 -7.61 -10.36
N VAL A 225 -0.51 -8.10 -11.26
CA VAL A 225 -1.53 -9.09 -10.93
C VAL A 225 -0.90 -10.43 -10.59
N LEU A 226 0.04 -10.92 -11.40
CA LEU A 226 0.72 -12.22 -11.16
C LEU A 226 1.42 -12.23 -9.79
N TYR A 227 2.13 -11.15 -9.47
CA TYR A 227 2.83 -10.99 -8.19
C TYR A 227 1.86 -11.02 -7.00
N ARG A 228 0.81 -10.18 -7.01
CA ARG A 228 -0.16 -10.13 -5.89
C ARG A 228 -0.88 -11.44 -5.67
N TYR A 229 -1.23 -12.11 -6.75
CA TYR A 229 -1.91 -13.40 -6.69
C TYR A 229 -0.97 -14.59 -6.52
N GLY A 230 0.35 -14.37 -6.43
CA GLY A 230 1.36 -15.42 -6.27
C GLY A 230 1.24 -16.51 -7.33
N VAL A 231 0.95 -16.13 -8.58
CA VAL A 231 0.72 -17.08 -9.67
C VAL A 231 2.05 -17.72 -10.04
N GLY A 232 2.12 -19.06 -9.92
CA GLY A 232 3.32 -19.83 -10.26
C GLY A 232 4.50 -19.60 -9.33
N TRP A 233 4.24 -19.49 -8.01
CA TRP A 233 5.20 -19.32 -6.92
C TRP A 233 5.66 -17.86 -6.68
N SER A 234 6.14 -17.61 -5.45
CA SER A 234 6.62 -16.32 -4.94
C SER A 234 8.04 -16.01 -5.43
N ALA A 235 8.25 -16.09 -6.74
CA ALA A 235 9.49 -15.65 -7.35
C ALA A 235 9.66 -14.11 -7.15
N PRO A 236 10.90 -13.59 -7.15
CA PRO A 236 11.16 -12.15 -7.22
C PRO A 236 10.32 -11.48 -8.31
N TYR A 237 9.95 -10.22 -8.12
CA TYR A 237 9.02 -9.52 -9.02
C TYR A 237 9.54 -9.49 -10.47
N SER A 238 10.87 -9.40 -10.63
CA SER A 238 11.57 -9.43 -11.91
C SER A 238 11.58 -10.79 -12.61
N GLU A 239 11.36 -11.90 -11.92
CA GLU A 239 11.39 -13.24 -12.53
C GLU A 239 10.06 -13.62 -13.22
N SER A 240 8.98 -12.88 -12.93
CA SER A 240 7.66 -13.08 -13.57
C SER A 240 7.47 -12.25 -14.84
N ASP A 241 8.49 -11.47 -15.22
CA ASP A 241 8.46 -10.49 -16.29
C ASP A 241 8.26 -11.10 -17.68
N ILE A 242 8.89 -12.26 -17.94
CA ILE A 242 8.83 -12.97 -19.20
C ILE A 242 7.46 -13.63 -19.36
N GLN A 243 6.89 -14.18 -18.28
CA GLN A 243 5.55 -14.73 -18.30
C GLN A 243 4.52 -13.63 -18.52
N ALA A 244 4.69 -12.46 -17.89
CA ALA A 244 3.82 -11.31 -18.13
C ALA A 244 3.85 -10.85 -19.60
N GLN A 245 5.04 -10.82 -20.22
CA GLN A 245 5.20 -10.52 -21.65
C GLN A 245 4.47 -11.54 -22.54
N ASP A 246 4.70 -12.84 -22.32
CA ASP A 246 4.07 -13.91 -23.08
C ASP A 246 2.54 -13.91 -22.94
N ILE A 247 2.05 -13.66 -21.73
CA ILE A 247 0.62 -13.50 -21.47
C ILE A 247 0.08 -12.31 -22.26
N ALA A 248 0.72 -11.13 -22.20
CA ALA A 248 0.29 -9.94 -22.94
C ALA A 248 0.19 -10.21 -24.46
N MET A 249 1.20 -10.87 -25.03
CA MET A 249 1.21 -11.26 -26.44
C MET A 249 0.09 -12.23 -26.78
N LYS A 250 -0.14 -13.27 -25.96
CA LYS A 250 -1.20 -14.24 -26.19
C LYS A 250 -2.61 -13.65 -26.01
N LEU A 251 -2.81 -12.76 -25.04
CA LEU A 251 -4.08 -12.03 -24.87
C LEU A 251 -4.40 -11.22 -26.13
N THR A 252 -3.41 -10.50 -26.68
CA THR A 252 -3.57 -9.71 -27.92
C THR A 252 -3.85 -10.61 -29.13
N ALA A 253 -3.15 -11.74 -29.25
CA ALA A 253 -3.29 -12.65 -30.39
C ALA A 253 -4.63 -13.44 -30.36
N GLN A 254 -5.03 -13.92 -29.19
CA GLN A 254 -6.19 -14.81 -29.03
C GLN A 254 -7.49 -14.07 -28.76
N LYS A 255 -7.42 -12.81 -28.32
CA LYS A 255 -8.56 -11.94 -28.06
C LYS A 255 -9.64 -12.58 -27.17
N PRO A 256 -9.29 -12.98 -25.94
CA PRO A 256 -10.21 -13.71 -25.08
C PRO A 256 -11.44 -12.87 -24.73
N GLU A 257 -12.61 -13.50 -24.75
CA GLU A 257 -13.89 -12.87 -24.41
C GLU A 257 -14.37 -13.23 -22.99
N ASN A 258 -13.75 -14.22 -22.35
CA ASN A 258 -14.13 -14.68 -21.02
C ASN A 258 -12.93 -15.15 -20.19
N VAL A 259 -13.17 -15.21 -18.88
CA VAL A 259 -12.17 -15.54 -17.85
C VAL A 259 -11.59 -16.95 -18.03
N GLY A 260 -12.38 -17.90 -18.55
CA GLY A 260 -11.93 -19.27 -18.79
C GLY A 260 -10.81 -19.35 -19.83
N VAL A 261 -10.91 -18.56 -20.91
CA VAL A 261 -9.85 -18.48 -21.93
C VAL A 261 -8.60 -17.82 -21.35
N VAL A 262 -8.75 -16.76 -20.56
CA VAL A 262 -7.61 -16.12 -19.87
C VAL A 262 -6.89 -17.12 -18.96
N LYS A 263 -7.64 -17.90 -18.17
CA LYS A 263 -7.05 -18.94 -17.32
C LYS A 263 -6.26 -19.97 -18.15
N ALA A 264 -6.80 -20.41 -19.28
CA ALA A 264 -6.11 -21.34 -20.18
C ALA A 264 -4.82 -20.74 -20.76
N ILE A 265 -4.82 -19.44 -21.11
CA ILE A 265 -3.62 -18.73 -21.57
C ILE A 265 -2.56 -18.69 -20.47
N VAL A 266 -2.92 -18.26 -19.25
CA VAL A 266 -1.98 -18.18 -18.12
C VAL A 266 -1.42 -19.57 -17.82
N GLN A 267 -2.29 -20.59 -17.75
CA GLN A 267 -1.88 -21.98 -17.53
C GLN A 267 -0.87 -22.44 -18.59
N ALA A 268 -1.16 -22.24 -19.87
CA ALA A 268 -0.27 -22.64 -20.96
C ALA A 268 1.09 -21.94 -20.93
N VAL A 269 1.13 -20.67 -20.51
CA VAL A 269 2.40 -19.94 -20.34
C VAL A 269 3.22 -20.55 -19.22
N TYR A 270 2.63 -20.76 -18.04
CA TYR A 270 3.36 -21.33 -16.91
C TYR A 270 3.77 -22.78 -17.16
N ASP A 271 2.93 -23.59 -17.81
CA ASP A 271 3.29 -24.96 -18.18
C ASP A 271 4.45 -25.01 -19.19
N PHE A 272 4.54 -24.03 -20.10
CA PHE A 272 5.67 -23.91 -21.01
C PHE A 272 6.99 -23.58 -20.28
N TRP A 273 6.95 -22.62 -19.37
CA TRP A 273 8.15 -22.15 -18.66
C TRP A 273 8.62 -23.08 -17.54
N PHE A 274 7.71 -23.83 -16.91
CA PHE A 274 7.99 -24.57 -15.67
C PHE A 274 7.53 -26.04 -15.68
N ASN A 275 7.13 -26.55 -16.84
CA ASN A 275 6.52 -27.86 -17.08
C ASN A 275 5.05 -27.98 -16.63
N GLU A 276 4.37 -28.95 -17.25
CA GLU A 276 2.93 -29.17 -17.07
C GLU A 276 2.54 -29.40 -15.60
N GLY A 277 1.52 -28.68 -15.17
CA GLY A 277 0.98 -28.78 -13.82
C GLY A 277 1.78 -27.97 -12.80
N PHE A 278 2.61 -27.02 -13.22
CA PHE A 278 3.32 -26.15 -12.28
C PHE A 278 2.37 -25.15 -11.60
N SER A 279 1.51 -24.46 -12.36
CA SER A 279 0.57 -23.47 -11.84
C SER A 279 -0.75 -24.09 -11.36
N LYS A 280 -0.75 -24.90 -10.29
CA LYS A 280 -1.94 -25.68 -9.90
C LYS A 280 -3.13 -24.87 -9.35
N ASN A 281 -3.01 -23.57 -9.10
CA ASN A 281 -4.06 -22.78 -8.44
C ASN A 281 -4.12 -21.33 -8.96
N ILE A 282 -4.22 -21.13 -10.27
CA ILE A 282 -4.44 -19.79 -10.84
C ILE A 282 -5.80 -19.28 -10.36
N SER A 283 -5.79 -18.19 -9.59
CA SER A 283 -6.98 -17.54 -9.06
C SER A 283 -7.90 -17.07 -10.20
N MET A 284 -9.21 -17.33 -10.07
CA MET A 284 -10.21 -16.79 -11.00
C MET A 284 -10.27 -15.26 -10.93
N LEU A 285 -10.11 -14.67 -9.74
CA LEU A 285 -10.05 -13.22 -9.55
C LEU A 285 -8.84 -12.61 -10.28
N ALA A 286 -7.69 -13.29 -10.26
CA ALA A 286 -6.54 -12.86 -11.06
C ALA A 286 -6.87 -12.85 -12.56
N CYS A 287 -7.55 -13.89 -13.04
CA CYS A 287 -7.95 -13.99 -14.45
C CYS A 287 -8.99 -12.92 -14.83
N GLU A 288 -9.91 -12.56 -13.93
CA GLU A 288 -10.88 -11.47 -14.12
C GLU A 288 -10.19 -10.11 -14.22
N GLU A 289 -9.19 -9.86 -13.37
CA GLU A 289 -8.38 -8.65 -13.44
C GLU A 289 -7.57 -8.58 -14.74
N LEU A 290 -6.93 -9.68 -15.15
CA LEU A 290 -6.20 -9.75 -16.41
C LEU A 290 -7.12 -9.52 -17.63
N LEU A 291 -8.32 -10.11 -17.62
CA LEU A 291 -9.32 -9.86 -18.67
C LEU A 291 -9.71 -8.38 -18.73
N SER A 292 -9.93 -7.76 -17.57
CA SER A 292 -10.30 -6.35 -17.47
C SER A 292 -9.18 -5.42 -17.97
N LEU A 293 -7.91 -5.73 -17.64
CA LEU A 293 -6.75 -5.00 -18.16
C LEU A 293 -6.65 -5.12 -19.68
N TYR A 294 -6.83 -6.31 -20.23
CA TYR A 294 -6.83 -6.53 -21.68
C TYR A 294 -7.95 -5.72 -22.37
N GLN A 295 -9.17 -5.76 -21.84
CA GLN A 295 -10.29 -5.00 -22.40
C GLN A 295 -10.06 -3.49 -22.38
N ALA A 296 -9.48 -2.97 -21.29
CA ALA A 296 -9.10 -1.57 -21.19
C ALA A 296 -8.00 -1.19 -22.21
N GLN A 297 -6.98 -2.04 -22.37
CA GLN A 297 -5.94 -1.86 -23.38
C GLN A 297 -6.52 -1.81 -24.80
N VAL A 298 -7.43 -2.73 -25.15
CA VAL A 298 -8.11 -2.73 -26.47
C VAL A 298 -8.97 -1.49 -26.67
N ALA A 299 -9.70 -1.06 -25.63
CA ALA A 299 -10.53 0.15 -25.70
C ALA A 299 -9.69 1.40 -25.98
N SER A 300 -8.50 1.49 -25.39
CA SER A 300 -7.59 2.62 -25.57
C SER A 300 -7.00 2.75 -26.99
N GLN A 301 -7.02 1.67 -27.77
CA GLN A 301 -6.48 1.62 -29.13
C GLN A 301 -7.51 1.97 -30.21
N LYS A 302 -8.78 2.16 -29.85
CA LYS A 302 -9.82 2.59 -30.79
C LYS A 302 -9.69 4.10 -31.02
N PRO A 303 -9.58 4.58 -32.27
CA PRO A 303 -9.63 6.01 -32.54
C PRO A 303 -11.01 6.56 -32.12
N VAL A 304 -11.00 7.70 -31.42
CA VAL A 304 -12.19 8.48 -31.06
C VAL A 304 -12.83 9.07 -32.31
#